data_AF-A0A6B9YZW8-F1
#
_entry.id   AF-A0A6B9YZW8-F1
#
_cell.length_a   1.000
_cell.length_b   1.000
_cell.length_c   1.000
_cell.angle_alpha   90.00
_cell.angle_beta   90.00
_cell.angle_gamma   90.00
#
_symmetry.space_group_name_H-M   'P 1'
#
loop_
_entity.id
_entity.type
_entity.pdbx_description
1 polymer ?
#
loop_
_entity_poly.entity_id
_entity_poly.type
_entity_poly.pdbx_seq_one_letter_code
_entity_poly.pdbx_strand_id
1 'polypeptide(L)' 'MDVMIFKTSVASRQEVNRIHPLLISLAEIKQYNFDLEDCDNILRVVSSGIEPQTINHMLQIAGFTCEELPY' A
#
# COMPACT_ATOMS: atom_id res chain seq x y z
N MET A 1 -8.33 -11.22 8.96
CA MET A 1 -8.59 -10.25 7.87
C MET A 1 -8.38 -8.93 8.53
N ASP A 2 -7.27 -8.32 8.16
CA ASP A 2 -6.68 -7.22 8.88
C ASP A 2 -6.63 -6.06 7.90
N VAL A 3 -7.07 -4.90 8.38
CA VAL A 3 -7.07 -3.67 7.60
C VAL A 3 -5.88 -2.88 8.06
N MET A 4 -4.93 -2.70 7.17
CA MET A 4 -3.76 -1.85 7.40
C MET A 4 -3.91 -0.57 6.61
N ILE A 5 -3.55 0.54 7.24
CA ILE A 5 -3.56 1.86 6.62
C ILE A 5 -2.13 2.34 6.58
N PHE A 6 -1.70 2.75 5.40
CA PHE A 6 -0.35 3.25 5.15
C PHE A 6 -0.42 4.65 4.56
N LYS A 7 0.46 5.52 5.04
CA LYS A 7 0.79 6.76 4.35
C LYS A 7 1.83 6.45 3.29
N THR A 8 1.59 6.86 2.05
CA THR A 8 2.53 6.58 0.95
C THR A 8 2.90 7.86 0.20
N SER A 9 3.97 7.84 -0.60
CA SER A 9 4.27 8.94 -1.52
C SER A 9 3.51 8.85 -2.84
N VAL A 10 2.56 7.94 -2.97
CA VAL A 10 1.86 7.62 -4.23
C VAL A 10 0.74 8.64 -4.45
N ALA A 11 0.97 9.59 -5.34
CA ALA A 11 0.04 10.69 -5.59
C ALA A 11 -0.63 10.63 -6.97
N SER A 12 -0.14 9.76 -7.86
CA SER A 12 -0.59 9.69 -9.25
C SER A 12 -1.02 8.29 -9.66
N ARG A 13 -2.01 8.20 -10.56
CA ARG A 13 -2.44 6.92 -11.16
C ARG A 13 -1.30 6.18 -11.88
N GLN A 14 -0.33 6.90 -12.44
CA GLN A 14 0.85 6.30 -13.05
C GLN A 14 1.71 5.53 -12.03
N GLU A 15 1.84 6.06 -10.82
CA GLU A 15 2.56 5.42 -9.72
C GLU A 15 1.77 4.24 -9.17
N VAL A 16 0.45 4.38 -9.02
CA VAL A 16 -0.43 3.26 -8.68
C VAL A 16 -0.27 2.12 -9.69
N ASN A 17 -0.24 2.40 -10.99
CA ASN A 17 -0.04 1.37 -12.01
C ASN A 17 1.33 0.67 -11.92
N ARG A 18 2.37 1.35 -11.39
CA ARG A 18 3.67 0.72 -11.11
C ARG A 18 3.62 -0.21 -9.89
N ILE A 19 2.85 0.15 -8.88
CA ILE A 19 2.77 -0.59 -7.61
C ILE A 19 1.71 -1.69 -7.65
N HIS A 20 0.69 -1.53 -8.48
CA HIS A 20 -0.38 -2.50 -8.74
C HIS A 20 0.13 -3.94 -8.93
N PRO A 21 1.09 -4.24 -9.82
CA PRO A 21 1.61 -5.60 -9.97
C PRO A 21 2.34 -6.11 -8.72
N LEU A 22 2.95 -5.23 -7.93
CA LEU A 22 3.61 -5.61 -6.67
C LEU A 22 2.58 -6.03 -5.63
N LEU A 23 1.50 -5.26 -5.45
CA LEU A 23 0.43 -5.59 -4.52
C LEU A 23 -0.31 -6.87 -4.93
N ILE A 24 -0.57 -7.06 -6.22
CA ILE A 24 -1.23 -8.27 -6.73
C ILE A 24 -0.33 -9.50 -6.65
N SER A 25 0.99 -9.32 -6.69
CA SER A 25 1.94 -10.43 -6.50
C SER A 25 1.82 -11.05 -5.10
N LEU A 26 1.20 -10.37 -4.13
CA LEU A 26 0.98 -10.86 -2.77
C LEU A 26 -0.41 -11.51 -2.68
N ALA A 27 -0.44 -12.85 -2.65
CA ALA A 27 -1.70 -13.61 -2.53
C ALA A 27 -2.47 -13.35 -1.21
N GLU A 28 -1.77 -12.82 -0.21
CA GLU A 28 -2.31 -12.42 1.09
C GLU A 28 -3.14 -11.14 1.00
N ILE A 29 -2.84 -10.25 0.04
CA ILE A 29 -3.62 -9.02 -0.19
C ILE A 29 -4.93 -9.40 -0.88
N LYS A 30 -6.04 -9.15 -0.19
CA LYS A 30 -7.39 -9.40 -0.70
C LYS A 30 -7.97 -8.19 -1.41
N GLN A 31 -7.68 -7.00 -0.88
CA GLN A 31 -8.16 -5.75 -1.44
C GLN A 31 -7.20 -4.64 -1.07
N TYR A 32 -7.09 -3.62 -1.91
CA TYR A 32 -6.44 -2.37 -1.53
C TYR A 32 -7.13 -1.19 -2.20
N ASN A 33 -6.97 -0.01 -1.62
CA ASN A 33 -7.48 1.24 -2.15
C ASN A 33 -6.44 2.33 -1.96
N PHE A 34 -6.13 3.05 -3.04
CA PHE A 34 -5.32 4.27 -2.99
C PHE A 34 -6.25 5.47 -2.96
N ASP A 35 -6.12 6.28 -1.92
CA ASP A 35 -6.77 7.57 -1.81
C ASP A 35 -5.87 8.63 -2.44
N LEU A 36 -6.15 8.92 -3.71
CA LEU A 36 -5.44 9.94 -4.50
C LEU A 36 -6.12 11.31 -4.42
N GLU A 37 -7.31 11.38 -3.80
CA GLU A 37 -8.03 12.64 -3.59
C GLU A 37 -7.61 13.31 -2.29
N ASP A 38 -7.12 12.51 -1.33
CA ASP A 38 -6.58 12.98 -0.08
C ASP A 38 -5.12 13.48 -0.23
N CYS A 39 -4.81 14.62 0.39
CA CYS A 39 -3.45 15.17 0.40
C CYS A 39 -2.42 14.25 1.07
N ASP A 40 -2.89 13.32 1.91
CA ASP A 40 -2.03 12.41 2.65
C ASP A 40 -1.66 11.12 1.90
N ASN A 41 -2.15 10.92 0.66
CA ASN A 41 -1.77 9.78 -0.21
C ASN A 41 -1.88 8.42 0.51
N ILE A 42 -3.07 8.14 1.02
CA ILE A 42 -3.33 7.00 1.90
C ILE A 42 -3.54 5.72 1.08
N LEU A 43 -2.85 4.65 1.45
CA LEU A 43 -3.06 3.30 0.96
C LEU A 43 -3.72 2.45 2.04
N ARG A 44 -4.95 2.01 1.78
CA ARG A 44 -5.66 1.06 2.62
C ARG A 44 -5.53 -0.34 2.05
N VAL A 45 -4.96 -1.27 2.79
CA VAL A 45 -4.80 -2.68 2.38
C VAL A 45 -5.60 -3.58 3.31
N VAL A 46 -6.39 -4.47 2.71
CA VAL A 46 -7.07 -5.57 3.39
C VAL A 46 -6.33 -6.84 3.02
N SER A 47 -5.77 -7.50 4.00
CA SER A 47 -5.02 -8.73 3.80
C SER A 47 -5.26 -9.73 4.92
N SER A 48 -4.70 -10.91 4.80
CA SER A 48 -4.82 -11.96 5.81
C SER A 48 -3.50 -12.70 5.95
N GLY A 49 -2.82 -12.50 7.07
CA GLY A 49 -1.58 -13.21 7.40
C GLY A 49 -0.28 -12.58 6.90
N ILE A 50 -0.32 -11.34 6.41
CA ILE A 50 0.87 -10.57 6.00
C ILE A 50 1.19 -9.49 7.01
N GLU A 51 2.48 -9.26 7.26
CA GLU A 51 2.95 -8.21 8.14
C GLU A 51 3.00 -6.85 7.41
N PRO A 52 2.66 -5.74 8.09
CA PRO A 52 2.72 -4.40 7.50
C PRO A 52 4.13 -4.02 7.04
N GLN A 53 5.16 -4.53 7.72
CA GLN A 53 6.56 -4.33 7.35
C GLN A 53 6.88 -4.89 5.96
N THR A 54 6.27 -6.00 5.55
CA THR A 54 6.45 -6.58 4.22
C THR A 54 5.95 -5.63 3.13
N ILE A 55 4.77 -5.04 3.34
CA ILE A 55 4.19 -4.06 2.42
C ILE A 55 5.07 -2.82 2.36
N ASN A 56 5.53 -2.33 3.51
CA ASN A 56 6.43 -1.18 3.59
C ASN A 56 7.72 -1.42 2.79
N HIS A 57 8.40 -2.54 3.05
CA HIS A 57 9.64 -2.87 2.36
C HIS A 57 9.46 -3.00 0.84
N MET A 58 8.37 -3.60 0.40
CA MET A 58 8.00 -3.69 -1.02
C MET A 58 7.87 -2.31 -1.69
N LEU A 59 7.16 -1.38 -1.04
CA LEU A 59 7.00 -0.01 -1.53
C LEU A 59 8.35 0.74 -1.55
N GLN A 60 9.17 0.57 -0.52
CA GLN A 60 10.53 1.15 -0.49
C GLN A 60 11.41 0.64 -1.62
N ILE A 61 11.40 -0.67 -1.92
CA ILE A 61 12.14 -1.24 -3.05
C ILE A 61 11.66 -0.66 -4.38
N ALA A 62 10.36 -0.39 -4.50
CA ALA A 62 9.77 0.25 -5.67
C ALA A 62 10.08 1.76 -5.79
N GLY A 63 10.74 2.35 -4.78
CA GLY A 63 11.12 3.76 -4.75
C GLY A 63 10.07 4.68 -4.13
N PHE A 64 9.11 4.13 -3.36
CA PHE A 64 8.05 4.89 -2.69
C PHE A 64 8.23 4.84 -1.18
N THR A 65 7.86 5.92 -0.49
CA THR A 65 7.76 5.88 0.97
C THR A 65 6.46 5.18 1.35
N CYS A 66 6.54 4.37 2.41
CA CYS A 66 5.39 3.73 3.01
C CYS A 66 5.59 3.76 4.52
N GLU A 67 4.61 4.27 5.24
CA GLU A 67 4.61 4.30 6.70
C GLU A 67 3.27 3.79 7.20
N GLU A 68 3.30 2.77 8.04
CA GLU A 68 2.09 2.27 8.69
C GLU A 68 1.55 3.34 9.64
N LEU A 69 0.26 3.62 9.52
CA LEU A 69 -0.45 4.51 10.42
C LEU A 69 -1.18 3.68 11.48
N PRO A 70 -0.74 3.73 12.76
CA PRO A 70 -1.49 3.12 13.84
C PRO A 70 -2.81 3.88 14.03
N TYR A 71 -3.92 3.15 14.09
CA TYR A 71 -5.27 3.68 14.30
C TYR A 71 -5.85 3.17 15.62
#